data_AF-A0AAN2BLN8-F1
#
_entry.id   AF-A0AAN2BLN8-F1
#
_cell.length_a   1.000
_cell.length_b   1.000
_cell.length_c   1.000
_cell.angle_alpha   90.00
_cell.angle_beta   90.00
_cell.angle_gamma   90.00
#
_symmetry.space_group_name_H-M   'P 1'
#
loop_
_entity.id
_entity.type
_entity.pdbx_description
1 polymer ?
#
loop_
_entity_poly.entity_id
_entity_poly.type
_entity_poly.pdbx_seq_one_letter_code
_entity_poly.pdbx_strand_id
1 'polypeptide(L)'
;MSDKTKRMSLILELAEKDVESAANTFADAKARLASERHKLDDILNYLNDYAAANEAGNLRLSSEQLMRQRAFVGQLSQAQSQQRLLIAQNERDVEHKKSLWQKAHLKQRAMQDLVKRMSDEAQAQADKKEEKLLDEWAQQQFVRSESHAKLH
;
A
#
# COMPACT_ATOMS: atom_id res chain seq x y z
N MET A 1 16.47 7.63 -27.35
CA MET A 1 15.52 7.85 -26.24
C MET A 1 15.57 9.31 -25.81
N SER A 2 14.43 9.99 -25.73
CA SER A 2 14.35 11.39 -25.27
C SER A 2 14.65 11.49 -23.77
N ASP A 3 15.27 12.59 -23.32
CA ASP A 3 15.50 12.95 -21.92
C ASP A 3 14.19 12.92 -21.09
N LYS A 4 13.07 13.27 -21.73
CA LYS A 4 11.72 13.22 -21.14
C LYS A 4 11.28 11.80 -20.75
N THR A 5 11.56 10.82 -21.59
CA THR A 5 11.16 9.41 -21.37
C THR A 5 11.95 8.80 -20.21
N LYS A 6 13.26 9.12 -20.08
CA LYS A 6 14.10 8.67 -18.97
C LYS A 6 13.68 9.30 -17.63
N ARG A 7 13.30 10.58 -17.62
CA ARG A 7 12.78 11.22 -16.42
C ARG A 7 11.45 10.61 -15.99
N MET A 8 10.56 10.32 -16.93
CA MET A 8 9.27 9.67 -16.64
C MET A 8 9.43 8.26 -16.07
N SER A 9 10.34 7.43 -16.60
CA SER A 9 10.61 6.11 -16.03
C SER A 9 11.14 6.20 -14.60
N LEU A 10 12.02 7.17 -14.33
CA LEU A 10 12.54 7.41 -12.97
C LEU A 10 11.44 7.82 -12.00
N ILE A 11 10.53 8.70 -12.40
CA ILE A 11 9.43 9.12 -11.51
C ILE A 11 8.46 7.96 -11.28
N LEU A 12 8.24 7.09 -12.27
CA LEU A 12 7.42 5.90 -12.09
C LEU A 12 8.05 4.93 -11.08
N GLU A 13 9.36 4.69 -11.17
CA GLU A 13 10.10 3.87 -10.21
C GLU A 13 10.04 4.45 -8.79
N LEU A 14 10.16 5.77 -8.66
CA LEU A 14 9.99 6.44 -7.36
C LEU A 14 8.58 6.28 -6.81
N ALA A 15 7.55 6.40 -7.66
CA ALA A 15 6.16 6.20 -7.24
C ALA A 15 5.88 4.75 -6.81
N GLU A 16 6.51 3.77 -7.47
CA GLU A 16 6.44 2.36 -7.08
C GLU A 16 7.09 2.12 -5.70
N LYS A 17 8.28 2.67 -5.47
CA LYS A 17 8.95 2.62 -4.16
C LYS A 17 8.14 3.31 -3.06
N ASP A 18 7.49 4.44 -3.37
CA ASP A 18 6.59 5.12 -2.42
C ASP A 18 5.43 4.21 -2.00
N VAL A 19 4.84 3.47 -2.94
CA VAL A 19 3.74 2.53 -2.69
C VAL A 19 4.20 1.34 -1.87
N GLU A 20 5.34 0.75 -2.21
CA GLU A 20 5.93 -0.37 -1.48
C GLU A 20 6.25 0.02 -0.03
N SER A 21 6.90 1.17 0.16
CA SER A 21 7.20 1.72 1.49
C SER A 21 5.93 1.95 2.31
N ALA A 22 4.91 2.58 1.70
CA ALA A 22 3.63 2.79 2.37
C ALA A 22 2.92 1.47 2.71
N ALA A 23 2.98 0.47 1.83
CA ALA A 23 2.41 -0.85 2.06
C ALA A 23 3.09 -1.56 3.23
N ASN A 24 4.42 -1.50 3.32
CA ASN A 24 5.19 -2.08 4.43
C ASN A 24 4.80 -1.43 5.76
N THR A 25 4.76 -0.09 5.82
CA THR A 25 4.36 0.60 7.06
C THR A 25 2.92 0.30 7.46
N PHE A 26 2.01 0.11 6.49
CA PHE A 26 0.64 -0.29 6.76
C PHE A 26 0.55 -1.75 7.27
N ALA A 27 1.31 -2.67 6.70
CA ALA A 27 1.40 -4.05 7.16
C ALA A 27 1.93 -4.13 8.60
N ASP A 28 2.98 -3.37 8.92
CA ASP A 28 3.54 -3.28 10.27
C ASP A 28 2.52 -2.74 11.27
N ALA A 29 1.78 -1.68 10.92
CA ALA A 29 0.74 -1.13 11.78
C ALA A 29 -0.38 -2.16 12.05
N LYS A 30 -0.79 -2.93 11.04
CA LYS A 30 -1.77 -4.02 11.20
C LYS A 30 -1.24 -5.12 12.11
N ALA A 31 0.02 -5.53 11.95
CA ALA A 31 0.64 -6.55 12.79
C ALA A 31 0.71 -6.11 14.26
N ARG A 32 1.05 -4.84 14.52
CA ARG A 32 1.03 -4.25 15.86
C ARG A 32 -0.38 -4.26 16.45
N LEU A 33 -1.39 -3.83 15.69
CA LEU A 33 -2.78 -3.87 16.15
C LEU A 33 -3.23 -5.29 16.50
N ALA A 34 -2.88 -6.29 15.68
CA ALA A 34 -3.20 -7.68 15.95
C ALA A 34 -2.53 -8.19 17.24
N SER A 35 -1.25 -7.86 17.44
CA SER A 35 -0.52 -8.19 18.68
C SER A 35 -1.16 -7.56 19.91
N GLU A 36 -1.54 -6.28 19.84
CA GLU A 36 -2.21 -5.62 20.96
C GLU A 36 -3.60 -6.19 21.26
N ARG A 37 -4.33 -6.65 20.24
CA ARG A 37 -5.60 -7.35 20.43
C ARG A 37 -5.41 -8.71 21.11
N HIS A 38 -4.40 -9.48 20.69
CA HIS A 38 -4.07 -10.75 21.33
C HIS A 38 -3.75 -10.58 22.81
N LYS A 39 -2.95 -9.56 23.18
CA LYS A 39 -2.68 -9.26 24.60
C LYS A 39 -3.93 -8.95 25.40
N LEU A 40 -4.90 -8.24 24.80
CA LEU A 40 -6.19 -7.99 25.45
C LEU A 40 -6.96 -9.29 25.66
N ASP A 41 -6.98 -10.16 24.66
CA ASP A 41 -7.63 -11.48 24.74
C ASP A 41 -7.00 -12.34 25.84
N ASP A 42 -5.67 -12.35 25.97
CA ASP A 42 -4.96 -13.04 27.04
C ASP A 42 -5.39 -12.54 28.44
N ILE A 43 -5.49 -11.21 28.60
CA ILE A 43 -5.97 -10.59 29.85
C ILE A 43 -7.41 -11.01 30.14
N LEU A 44 -8.29 -10.98 29.14
CA LEU A 44 -9.70 -11.34 29.27
C LEU A 44 -9.87 -12.83 29.63
N ASN A 45 -9.12 -13.71 28.97
CA ASN A 45 -9.14 -15.15 29.23
C ASN A 45 -8.73 -15.43 30.67
N TYR A 46 -7.63 -14.84 31.15
CA TYR A 46 -7.20 -15.00 32.53
C TYR A 46 -8.27 -14.52 33.54
N LEU A 47 -8.89 -13.37 33.30
CA LEU A 47 -9.92 -12.82 34.18
C LEU A 47 -11.15 -13.74 34.25
N ASN A 48 -11.55 -14.31 33.11
CA ASN A 48 -12.67 -15.26 33.04
C ASN A 48 -12.33 -16.57 33.76
N ASP A 49 -11.14 -17.13 33.53
CA ASP A 49 -10.68 -18.36 34.20
C ASP A 49 -10.64 -18.17 35.72
N TYR A 50 -10.17 -17.01 36.17
CA TYR A 50 -10.16 -16.67 37.59
C TYR A 50 -11.58 -16.57 38.18
N ALA A 51 -12.51 -15.93 37.48
CA ALA A 51 -13.90 -15.82 37.93
C ALA A 51 -14.55 -17.21 38.04
N ALA A 52 -14.37 -18.07 37.03
CA ALA A 52 -14.89 -19.43 37.03
C ALA A 52 -14.31 -20.30 38.17
N ALA A 53 -12.99 -20.20 38.41
CA ALA A 53 -12.34 -20.93 39.51
C ALA A 53 -12.83 -20.48 40.89
N ASN A 54 -13.17 -19.19 41.04
CA ASN A 54 -13.73 -18.64 42.27
C ASN A 54 -15.15 -19.14 42.52
N GLU A 55 -16.03 -19.09 41.52
CA GLU A 55 -17.42 -19.56 41.60
C GLU A 55 -17.52 -21.06 41.90
N ALA A 56 -16.63 -21.87 41.31
CA ALA A 56 -16.59 -23.31 41.53
C ALA A 56 -16.16 -23.71 42.96
N GLY A 57 -15.75 -22.77 43.82
CA GLY A 57 -15.26 -23.06 45.17
C GLY A 57 -13.97 -23.90 45.20
N ASN A 58 -13.28 -24.03 44.05
CA ASN A 58 -12.15 -24.93 43.85
C ASN A 58 -10.82 -24.37 44.39
N LEU A 59 -10.82 -23.13 44.90
CA LEU A 59 -9.62 -22.50 45.46
C LEU A 59 -9.40 -22.95 46.91
N ARG A 60 -8.77 -24.12 47.10
CA ARG A 60 -8.12 -24.50 48.37
C ARG A 60 -6.82 -23.71 48.57
N LEU A 61 -6.93 -22.39 48.56
CA LEU A 61 -5.81 -21.47 48.71
C LEU A 61 -5.73 -20.98 50.16
N SER A 62 -4.50 -20.74 50.63
CA SER A 62 -4.31 -20.01 51.89
C SER A 62 -4.82 -18.58 51.76
N SER A 63 -5.14 -17.93 52.88
CA SER A 63 -5.56 -16.53 52.91
C SER A 63 -4.56 -15.60 52.21
N GLU A 64 -3.27 -15.85 52.39
CA GLU A 64 -2.19 -15.09 51.76
C GLU A 64 -2.16 -15.28 50.23
N GLN A 65 -2.37 -16.50 49.74
CA GLN A 65 -2.46 -16.79 48.30
C GLN A 65 -3.67 -16.13 47.66
N LEU A 66 -4.83 -16.12 48.35
CA LEU A 66 -6.03 -15.41 47.91
C LEU A 66 -5.80 -13.90 47.81
N MET A 67 -5.13 -13.29 48.79
CA MET A 67 -4.82 -11.87 48.75
C MET A 67 -3.90 -11.51 47.58
N ARG A 68 -2.85 -12.30 47.33
CA ARG A 68 -1.97 -12.11 46.16
C ARG A 68 -2.71 -12.20 44.84
N GLN A 69 -3.58 -13.21 44.67
CA GLN A 69 -4.37 -13.34 43.45
C GLN A 69 -5.32 -12.16 43.24
N ARG A 70 -6.04 -11.72 44.28
CA ARG A 70 -6.94 -10.55 44.19
C ARG A 70 -6.18 -9.28 43.79
N ALA A 71 -4.99 -9.05 44.34
CA ALA A 71 -4.15 -7.92 43.97
C ALA A 71 -3.73 -7.98 42.49
N PHE A 72 -3.34 -9.15 42.00
CA PHE A 72 -2.97 -9.36 40.60
C PHE A 72 -4.16 -9.14 39.64
N VAL A 73 -5.36 -9.61 40.00
CA VAL A 73 -6.59 -9.35 39.23
C VAL A 73 -6.88 -7.84 39.14
N GLY A 74 -6.65 -7.10 40.24
CA GLY A 74 -6.73 -5.64 40.24
C GLY A 74 -5.76 -5.00 39.23
N GLN A 75 -4.51 -5.48 39.18
CA GLN A 75 -3.52 -5.02 38.20
C GLN A 75 -3.93 -5.34 36.76
N LEU A 76 -4.50 -6.53 36.51
CA LEU A 76 -4.99 -6.91 35.18
C LEU A 76 -6.16 -6.05 34.71
N SER A 77 -7.05 -5.63 35.61
CA SER A 77 -8.13 -4.70 35.25
C SER A 77 -7.59 -3.33 34.81
N GLN A 78 -6.54 -2.83 35.48
CA GLN A 78 -5.86 -1.61 35.07
C GLN A 78 -5.15 -1.82 33.72
N ALA A 79 -4.44 -2.93 33.54
CA ALA A 79 -3.76 -3.28 32.29
C ALA A 79 -4.76 -3.42 31.14
N GLN A 80 -5.93 -4.01 31.35
CA GLN A 80 -7.01 -4.12 30.37
C GLN A 80 -7.44 -2.74 29.86
N SER A 81 -7.62 -1.78 30.76
CA SER A 81 -8.01 -0.41 30.43
C SER A 81 -6.94 0.29 29.58
N GLN A 82 -5.67 0.11 29.95
CA GLN A 82 -4.52 0.63 29.18
C GLN A 82 -4.43 -0.04 27.80
N GLN A 83 -4.63 -1.35 27.74
CA GLN A 83 -4.57 -2.14 26.51
C GLN A 83 -5.64 -1.69 25.52
N ARG A 84 -6.88 -1.43 25.99
CA ARG A 84 -7.96 -0.87 25.15
C ARG A 84 -7.60 0.50 24.58
N LEU A 85 -6.96 1.36 25.37
CA LEU A 85 -6.50 2.67 24.90
C LEU A 85 -5.42 2.53 23.82
N LEU A 86 -4.46 1.61 24.00
CA LEU A 86 -3.42 1.31 23.01
C LEU A 86 -4.01 0.75 21.71
N ILE A 87 -4.98 -0.17 21.80
CA ILE A 87 -5.69 -0.71 20.65
C ILE A 87 -6.36 0.44 19.87
N ALA A 88 -7.07 1.34 20.55
CA ALA A 88 -7.72 2.48 19.89
C ALA A 88 -6.71 3.43 19.22
N GLN A 89 -5.51 3.59 19.78
CA GLN A 89 -4.43 4.35 19.14
C GLN A 89 -3.91 3.65 17.88
N ASN A 90 -3.66 2.34 17.97
CA ASN A 90 -3.20 1.54 16.84
C ASN A 90 -4.24 1.43 15.72
N GLU A 91 -5.53 1.39 16.03
CA GLU A 91 -6.61 1.45 15.03
C GLU A 91 -6.56 2.75 14.22
N ARG A 92 -6.35 3.88 14.91
CA ARG A 92 -6.16 5.17 14.24
C ARG A 92 -4.90 5.21 13.38
N ASP A 93 -3.80 4.64 13.86
CA ASP A 93 -2.56 4.54 13.08
C ASP A 93 -2.75 3.67 11.84
N VAL A 94 -3.39 2.50 11.97
CA VAL A 94 -3.72 1.61 10.85
C VAL A 94 -4.53 2.34 9.78
N GLU A 95 -5.58 3.08 10.17
CA GLU A 95 -6.38 3.83 9.19
C GLU A 95 -5.59 4.99 8.56
N HIS A 96 -4.72 5.65 9.34
CA HIS A 96 -3.83 6.68 8.82
C HIS A 96 -2.85 6.10 7.77
N LYS A 97 -2.17 4.99 8.09
CA LYS A 97 -1.23 4.32 7.16
C LYS A 97 -1.94 3.78 5.93
N LYS A 98 -3.15 3.24 6.07
CA LYS A 98 -4.00 2.83 4.96
C LYS A 98 -4.29 4.00 4.02
N SER A 99 -4.65 5.17 4.56
CA SER A 99 -4.89 6.37 3.75
C SER A 99 -3.64 6.80 2.99
N LEU A 100 -2.46 6.75 3.62
CA LEU A 100 -1.18 7.06 2.94
C LEU A 100 -0.89 6.07 1.81
N TRP A 101 -1.06 4.77 2.04
CA TRP A 101 -0.89 3.74 1.03
C TRP A 101 -1.85 3.93 -0.15
N GLN A 102 -3.12 4.20 0.12
CA GLN A 102 -4.12 4.48 -0.93
C GLN A 102 -3.75 5.73 -1.76
N LYS A 103 -3.29 6.81 -1.11
CA LYS A 103 -2.83 8.02 -1.81
C LYS A 103 -1.62 7.75 -2.69
N ALA A 104 -0.63 7.01 -2.19
CA ALA A 104 0.54 6.62 -2.96
C ALA A 104 0.14 5.78 -4.18
N HIS A 105 -0.76 4.80 -4.00
CA HIS A 105 -1.23 3.93 -5.06
C HIS A 105 -2.01 4.69 -6.14
N LEU A 106 -2.87 5.64 -5.75
CA LEU A 106 -3.58 6.52 -6.69
C LEU A 106 -2.60 7.39 -7.50
N LYS A 107 -1.57 7.95 -6.84
CA LYS A 107 -0.52 8.73 -7.51
C LYS A 107 0.27 7.88 -8.50
N GLN A 108 0.66 6.66 -8.13
CA GLN A 108 1.35 5.73 -9.02
C GLN A 108 0.50 5.44 -10.26
N ARG A 109 -0.78 5.09 -10.07
CA ARG A 109 -1.69 4.80 -11.18
C ARG A 109 -1.88 6.00 -12.11
N ALA A 110 -2.08 7.19 -11.55
CA ALA A 110 -2.20 8.41 -12.34
C ALA A 110 -0.93 8.68 -13.18
N MET A 111 0.25 8.38 -12.63
CA MET A 111 1.51 8.53 -13.35
C MET A 111 1.67 7.48 -14.45
N GLN A 112 1.28 6.22 -14.22
CA GLN A 112 1.27 5.17 -15.24
C GLN A 112 0.38 5.56 -16.42
N ASP A 113 -0.83 6.06 -16.14
CA ASP A 113 -1.77 6.52 -17.16
C ASP A 113 -1.20 7.70 -17.97
N LEU A 114 -0.54 8.65 -17.32
CA LEU A 114 0.11 9.78 -17.98
C LEU A 114 1.26 9.32 -18.90
N VAL A 115 2.13 8.43 -18.41
CA VAL A 115 3.25 7.90 -19.19
C VAL A 115 2.75 7.13 -20.41
N LYS A 116 1.70 6.32 -20.25
CA LYS A 116 1.07 5.60 -21.35
C LYS A 116 0.57 6.56 -22.44
N ARG A 117 -0.22 7.57 -22.07
CA ARG A 117 -0.72 8.57 -23.02
C ARG A 117 0.40 9.28 -23.77
N MET A 118 1.46 9.67 -23.07
CA MET A 118 2.62 10.31 -23.70
C MET A 118 3.36 9.38 -24.66
N SER A 119 3.42 8.07 -24.37
CA SER A 119 3.98 7.07 -25.26
C SER A 119 3.13 6.91 -26.52
N ASP A 120 1.81 6.82 -26.35
CA ASP A 120 0.85 6.67 -27.45
C ASP A 120 0.89 7.89 -28.38
N GLU A 121 0.93 9.10 -27.82
CA GLU A 121 1.08 10.35 -28.59
C GLU A 121 2.42 10.42 -29.35
N ALA A 122 3.51 9.97 -28.73
CA ALA A 122 4.82 9.96 -29.37
C ALA A 122 4.88 8.96 -30.54
N GLN A 123 4.25 7.79 -30.39
CA GLN A 123 4.14 6.80 -31.45
C GLN A 123 3.29 7.34 -32.61
N ALA A 124 2.11 7.90 -32.32
CA ALA A 124 1.26 8.48 -33.35
C ALA A 124 1.94 9.64 -34.11
N GLN A 125 2.81 10.41 -33.45
CA GLN A 125 3.61 11.43 -34.13
C GLN A 125 4.74 10.84 -34.99
N ALA A 126 5.31 9.70 -34.60
CA ALA A 126 6.32 9.00 -35.40
C ALA A 126 5.67 8.40 -36.66
N ASP A 127 4.54 7.72 -36.51
CA ASP A 127 3.80 7.09 -37.60
C ASP A 127 3.40 8.14 -38.66
N LYS A 128 2.85 9.29 -38.24
CA LYS A 128 2.52 10.40 -39.16
C LYS A 128 3.72 10.96 -39.91
N LYS A 129 4.92 10.95 -39.29
CA LYS A 129 6.15 11.41 -39.96
C LYS A 129 6.62 10.38 -40.97
N GLU A 130 6.51 9.10 -40.65
CA GLU A 130 6.86 8.00 -41.55
C GLU A 130 5.94 7.96 -42.77
N GLU A 131 4.62 8.06 -42.57
CA GLU A 131 3.64 8.17 -43.66
C GLU A 131 3.99 9.34 -44.60
N LYS A 132 4.27 10.53 -44.04
CA LYS A 132 4.64 11.70 -44.84
C LYS A 132 5.90 11.48 -45.66
N LEU A 133 6.92 10.83 -45.10
CA LEU A 133 8.17 10.52 -45.81
C LEU A 133 7.95 9.51 -46.95
N LEU A 134 7.09 8.51 -46.73
CA LEU A 134 6.72 7.53 -47.74
C LEU A 134 5.95 8.20 -48.90
N ASP A 135 5.00 9.08 -48.58
CA ASP A 135 4.25 9.84 -49.58
C ASP A 135 5.17 10.74 -50.42
N GLU A 136 6.10 11.47 -49.77
CA GLU A 136 7.09 12.31 -50.45
C GLU A 136 7.99 11.47 -51.38
N TRP A 137 8.42 10.29 -50.94
CA TRP A 137 9.25 9.39 -51.75
C TRP A 137 8.47 8.80 -52.94
N ALA A 138 7.22 8.37 -52.72
CA ALA A 138 6.35 7.87 -53.78
C ALA A 138 6.09 8.94 -54.85
N GLN A 139 5.86 10.19 -54.42
CA GLN A 139 5.68 11.32 -55.34
C GLN A 139 6.93 11.60 -56.18
N GLN A 140 8.13 11.55 -55.56
CA GLN A 140 9.40 11.73 -56.30
C GLN A 140 9.63 10.61 -57.33
N GLN A 141 9.33 9.36 -56.98
CA GLN A 141 9.44 8.23 -57.91
C GLN A 141 8.47 8.36 -59.08
N PHE A 142 7.22 8.75 -58.79
CA PHE A 142 6.21 8.99 -59.83
C PHE A 142 6.67 10.07 -60.82
N VAL A 143 7.13 11.22 -60.33
CA VAL A 143 7.64 12.33 -61.17
C VAL A 143 8.85 11.91 -62.01
N ARG A 144 9.78 11.10 -61.47
CA ARG A 144 10.91 10.56 -62.24
C ARG A 144 10.43 9.61 -63.35
N SER A 145 9.45 8.76 -63.07
CA SER A 145 8.91 7.82 -64.06
C SER A 145 8.18 8.54 -65.21
N GLU A 146 7.38 9.59 -64.93
CA GLU A 146 6.73 10.40 -65.96
C GLU A 146 7.73 11.17 -66.83
N SER A 147 8.79 11.71 -66.21
CA SER A 147 9.82 12.46 -66.94
C SER A 147 10.56 11.56 -67.92
N HIS A 148 10.78 10.29 -67.57
CA HIS A 148 11.44 9.31 -68.43
C HIS A 148 10.52 8.82 -69.57
N ALA A 149 9.20 8.80 -69.35
CA ALA A 149 8.21 8.44 -70.38
C ALA A 149 7.98 9.54 -71.44
N LYS A 150 8.25 10.81 -71.11
CA LYS A 150 8.11 11.95 -72.05
C LYS A 150 9.35 12.20 -72.92
N LEU A 151 10.45 11.50 -72.68
CA LEU A 151 11.72 11.62 -73.41
C LEU A 151 11.92 10.53 -74.49
N HIS A 152 10.91 9.66 -74.67
CA HIS A 152 10.82 8.66 -75.74
C HIS A 152 9.58 8.91 -76.59
#